data_AF-A0A7S2MY02-F1
#
_entry.id   AF-A0A7S2MY02-F1
#
_cell.length_a   1.000
_cell.length_b   1.000
_cell.length_c   1.000
_cell.angle_alpha   90.00
_cell.angle_beta   90.00
_cell.angle_gamma   90.00
#
_symmetry.space_group_name_H-M   'P 1'
#
loop_
_entity.id
_entity.type
_entity.pdbx_description
1 polymer ?
#
loop_
_entity_poly.entity_id
_entity_poly.type
_entity_poly.pdbx_seq_one_letter_code
_entity_poly.pdbx_strand_id
1 'polypeptide(L)'
;MIPNRAMFRQTSVVARAGCTKLPRENIKKASFASLRGARSSPSSVHTILLQKRWQGQKCAVSQPSLCRSFSAFSPSGGSADASSSQSSFAGAFGVAFLAGFAGCAILSGDRKNVTDSEAAAFASFPPLSSAPSIAPSIVKNNDEVDEETDNFPVYTVADVAKNNGKDGSRIWMSYGGMVYDVTDFVPNHPGGSEKIMMAAGSAIEPYWYLYRQHFASDLPMNLMEKLVIGRLNEADQDKIDEVMEKMSEESDPYALEPTRHPALIVHSEQPMNAEVPEKIITENYITPPEYFYIRHHHPVPFLSEKEIKNYHVKFDLTEYGGKEVEISLADLKKLKKVEITTTLQCSGNRRSGFNEVKKTSGTSWGQGALSTAKWGGARLKDVLELAGLKDAIAAEDEGLEHVRFESLDGMKSSIRIDKAMNPYGDCILAYEMNGEPLPRDHGFPVRVIVPGYSAVRNVKWVSKVQLSKAEAEGPWQRGLNYKTLPPSVTDAKSIDIDSMPSMMIGSVFSGITSAEVSKKGRALYNAGDNVMVKASGWAWAGGGRNIVRVDLTGDKGKTWATADIKQGNDQKYGTAWAW
;
A
#
# COMPACT_ATOMS: atom_id res chain seq x y z
N MET A 1 -3.34 -1.82 -60.51
CA MET A 1 -3.34 -1.01 -59.27
C MET A 1 -2.34 -1.64 -58.28
N ILE A 2 -1.77 -0.83 -57.39
CA ILE A 2 -0.55 -1.11 -56.60
C ILE A 2 -0.95 -1.72 -55.22
N PRO A 3 -0.10 -2.41 -54.43
CA PRO A 3 0.19 -3.84 -54.57
C PRO A 3 -0.02 -4.66 -53.26
N ASN A 4 0.18 -5.98 -53.32
CA ASN A 4 0.16 -6.88 -52.15
C ASN A 4 1.43 -6.77 -51.28
N ARG A 5 1.28 -6.89 -49.95
CA ARG A 5 2.40 -6.95 -48.98
C ARG A 5 3.04 -8.34 -48.96
N ALA A 6 4.37 -8.38 -48.93
CA ALA A 6 5.15 -9.60 -48.72
C ALA A 6 5.33 -9.92 -47.21
N MET A 7 5.35 -11.21 -46.86
CA MET A 7 5.86 -11.68 -45.57
C MET A 7 7.39 -11.63 -45.55
N PHE A 8 7.98 -11.17 -44.45
CA PHE A 8 9.38 -11.43 -44.13
C PHE A 8 9.49 -12.22 -42.83
N ARG A 9 10.04 -13.44 -42.93
CA ARG A 9 10.56 -14.18 -41.77
C ARG A 9 11.93 -13.61 -41.42
N GLN A 10 12.15 -13.15 -40.19
CA GLN A 10 13.51 -12.97 -39.67
C GLN A 10 14.02 -14.29 -39.08
N THR A 11 15.11 -14.80 -39.65
CA THR A 11 15.91 -15.88 -39.09
C THR A 11 17.02 -15.31 -38.21
N SER A 12 17.24 -15.93 -37.05
CA SER A 12 18.27 -15.54 -36.09
C SER A 12 19.67 -15.99 -36.54
N VAL A 13 20.63 -15.06 -36.57
CA VAL A 13 22.03 -15.35 -36.87
C VAL A 13 22.82 -15.50 -35.56
N VAL A 14 23.36 -16.70 -35.33
CA VAL A 14 24.27 -16.99 -34.23
C VAL A 14 25.71 -16.92 -34.75
N ALA A 15 26.51 -15.96 -34.27
CA ALA A 15 27.91 -15.84 -34.64
C ALA A 15 28.80 -16.76 -33.77
N ARG A 16 29.46 -17.74 -34.39
CA ARG A 16 30.60 -18.47 -33.81
C ARG A 16 31.91 -17.87 -34.35
N ALA A 17 32.81 -17.46 -33.46
CA ALA A 17 34.15 -17.02 -33.84
C ALA A 17 35.06 -18.23 -34.13
N GLY A 18 35.72 -18.22 -35.31
CA GLY A 18 36.72 -19.21 -35.69
C GLY A 18 38.14 -18.82 -35.24
N CYS A 19 38.97 -19.82 -34.98
CA CYS A 19 40.36 -19.65 -34.55
C CYS A 19 41.33 -19.77 -35.74
N THR A 20 42.27 -18.82 -35.88
CA THR A 20 43.40 -18.91 -36.81
C THR A 20 44.72 -18.52 -36.11
N LYS A 21 45.85 -18.99 -36.65
CA LYS A 21 47.14 -19.10 -35.95
C LYS A 21 48.27 -18.40 -36.71
N LEU A 22 49.19 -17.78 -35.95
CA LEU A 22 50.61 -17.48 -36.28
C LEU A 22 50.88 -16.38 -37.32
N PRO A 23 52.13 -15.80 -37.38
CA PRO A 23 53.34 -16.11 -36.61
C PRO A 23 53.95 -14.93 -35.79
N ARG A 24 55.06 -15.21 -35.07
CA ARG A 24 55.91 -14.27 -34.29
C ARG A 24 57.13 -13.84 -35.12
N GLU A 25 57.73 -12.67 -34.85
CA GLU A 25 59.20 -12.51 -34.78
C GLU A 25 59.74 -11.18 -34.16
N ASN A 26 60.97 -11.25 -33.58
CA ASN A 26 62.06 -10.25 -33.43
C ASN A 26 61.99 -8.96 -32.56
N ILE A 27 62.38 -9.13 -31.28
CA ILE A 27 63.55 -8.54 -30.55
C ILE A 27 64.22 -7.21 -31.04
N LYS A 28 64.36 -6.23 -30.11
CA LYS A 28 65.57 -5.40 -29.77
C LYS A 28 65.20 -4.49 -28.55
N LYS A 29 65.79 -4.55 -27.35
CA LYS A 29 67.15 -4.31 -26.76
C LYS A 29 67.56 -2.83 -26.54
N ALA A 30 68.15 -2.58 -25.36
CA ALA A 30 68.82 -1.37 -24.83
C ALA A 30 67.91 -0.26 -24.22
N SER A 31 68.29 0.49 -23.17
CA SER A 31 69.55 0.54 -22.38
C SER A 31 69.31 0.80 -20.86
N PHE A 32 70.40 0.87 -20.07
CA PHE A 32 70.42 0.95 -18.59
C PHE A 32 71.37 2.06 -18.12
N ALA A 33 70.94 2.94 -17.18
CA ALA A 33 71.77 3.67 -16.19
C ALA A 33 70.80 4.45 -15.25
N SER A 34 70.72 4.24 -13.93
CA SER A 34 71.71 4.24 -12.83
C SER A 34 72.18 5.63 -12.38
N LEU A 35 71.65 6.12 -11.24
CA LEU A 35 72.47 6.46 -10.05
C LEU A 35 71.62 6.75 -8.77
N ARG A 36 71.92 5.94 -7.73
CA ARG A 36 71.86 6.10 -6.24
C ARG A 36 71.20 7.36 -5.61
N GLY A 37 70.50 7.26 -4.47
CA GLY A 37 70.15 6.06 -3.66
C GLY A 37 69.68 6.38 -2.21
N ALA A 38 69.33 5.31 -1.45
CA ALA A 38 68.90 5.28 -0.01
C ALA A 38 67.60 6.06 0.33
N ARG A 39 66.64 5.62 1.18
CA ARG A 39 66.25 4.39 1.93
C ARG A 39 64.77 4.65 2.37
N SER A 40 63.82 3.73 2.59
CA SER A 40 63.79 2.25 2.65
C SER A 40 62.47 1.69 2.07
N SER A 41 62.08 0.46 2.44
CA SER A 41 60.88 -0.32 2.04
C SER A 41 59.81 -0.43 3.15
N PRO A 42 58.59 -0.98 2.90
CA PRO A 42 57.77 -0.94 1.68
C PRO A 42 56.23 -0.77 1.91
N SER A 43 55.52 -0.11 0.98
CA SER A 43 54.15 -0.51 0.57
C SER A 43 53.69 0.23 -0.70
N SER A 44 53.65 -0.48 -1.83
CA SER A 44 52.96 -0.04 -3.06
C SER A 44 51.45 -0.35 -2.90
N VAL A 45 50.48 0.51 -3.21
CA VAL A 45 50.23 1.34 -4.41
C VAL A 45 49.72 0.54 -5.62
N HIS A 46 48.39 0.37 -5.62
CA HIS A 46 47.43 0.63 -6.71
C HIS A 46 47.10 -0.38 -7.85
N THR A 47 45.78 -0.54 -8.02
CA THR A 47 45.00 -0.60 -9.28
C THR A 47 44.71 -1.94 -9.98
N ILE A 48 43.50 -2.43 -9.70
CA ILE A 48 42.41 -2.85 -10.64
C ILE A 48 42.80 -3.69 -11.88
N LEU A 49 42.30 -4.93 -11.93
CA LEU A 49 41.37 -5.36 -13.00
C LEU A 49 40.58 -6.63 -12.61
N LEU A 50 39.27 -6.63 -12.92
CA LEU A 50 38.36 -7.73 -12.67
C LEU A 50 38.59 -8.91 -13.63
N GLN A 51 38.59 -10.15 -13.11
CA GLN A 51 37.70 -11.21 -13.61
C GLN A 51 37.66 -12.47 -12.72
N LYS A 52 36.43 -12.84 -12.33
CA LYS A 52 35.90 -14.17 -12.01
C LYS A 52 36.86 -15.23 -11.43
N ARG A 53 36.58 -15.67 -10.19
CA ARG A 53 36.66 -17.09 -9.84
C ARG A 53 35.50 -17.55 -8.98
N TRP A 54 34.71 -18.46 -9.54
CA TRP A 54 33.68 -19.22 -8.82
C TRP A 54 34.38 -20.38 -8.10
N GLN A 55 34.37 -20.34 -6.77
CA GLN A 55 34.55 -21.49 -5.89
C GLN A 55 33.48 -21.31 -4.80
N GLY A 56 32.63 -22.28 -4.48
CA GLY A 56 32.77 -23.72 -4.65
C GLY A 56 32.50 -24.42 -3.33
N GLN A 57 31.47 -23.96 -2.60
CA GLN A 57 31.12 -24.48 -1.28
C GLN A 57 30.10 -25.62 -1.44
N LYS A 58 30.42 -26.78 -0.86
CA LYS A 58 29.58 -27.97 -0.89
C LYS A 58 28.53 -27.88 0.22
N CYS A 59 27.25 -27.90 -0.13
CA CYS A 59 26.20 -28.32 0.80
C CYS A 59 25.87 -29.80 0.53
N ALA A 60 25.98 -30.64 1.55
CA ALA A 60 25.57 -32.03 1.45
C ALA A 60 24.05 -32.13 1.51
N VAL A 61 23.43 -32.73 0.50
CA VAL A 61 21.98 -33.01 0.48
C VAL A 61 21.79 -34.52 0.52
N SER A 62 21.07 -34.99 1.54
CA SER A 62 20.57 -36.36 1.61
C SER A 62 19.30 -36.53 0.76
N GLN A 63 19.35 -37.51 -0.13
CA GLN A 63 18.27 -38.07 -0.94
C GLN A 63 18.50 -39.59 -0.90
N PRO A 64 17.46 -40.44 -0.87
CA PRO A 64 16.50 -40.57 -1.99
C PRO A 64 15.02 -40.63 -1.50
N SER A 65 13.97 -40.69 -2.34
CA SER A 65 13.90 -41.40 -3.62
C SER A 65 12.75 -40.99 -4.57
N LEU A 66 13.00 -41.28 -5.87
CA LEU A 66 12.03 -41.66 -6.92
C LEU A 66 10.97 -40.64 -7.39
N CYS A 67 11.36 -39.83 -8.37
CA CYS A 67 10.50 -39.49 -9.51
C CYS A 67 10.84 -40.38 -10.71
N ARG A 68 9.85 -41.09 -11.28
CA ARG A 68 9.98 -41.70 -12.61
C ARG A 68 9.32 -40.80 -13.64
N SER A 69 10.07 -40.45 -14.67
CA SER A 69 9.55 -39.84 -15.89
C SER A 69 8.71 -40.84 -16.68
N PHE A 70 7.62 -40.37 -17.29
CA PHE A 70 7.00 -41.03 -18.43
C PHE A 70 6.71 -40.02 -19.54
N SER A 71 7.17 -40.37 -20.74
CA SER A 71 7.00 -39.63 -21.98
C SER A 71 5.56 -39.66 -22.47
N ALA A 72 5.09 -38.55 -23.03
CA ALA A 72 3.79 -38.48 -23.68
C ALA A 72 3.71 -39.42 -24.90
N PHE A 73 2.65 -40.22 -24.96
CA PHE A 73 2.21 -40.94 -26.15
C PHE A 73 0.77 -40.49 -26.47
N SER A 74 0.53 -40.05 -27.70
CA SER A 74 -0.82 -39.95 -28.24
C SER A 74 -1.35 -41.34 -28.60
N PRO A 75 -2.68 -41.51 -28.58
CA PRO A 75 -3.32 -42.24 -29.67
C PRO A 75 -4.45 -41.44 -30.31
N SER A 76 -4.60 -41.63 -31.62
CA SER A 76 -5.69 -41.14 -32.44
C SER A 76 -6.76 -42.22 -32.65
N GLY A 77 -8.04 -41.82 -32.63
CA GLY A 77 -9.13 -42.55 -33.32
C GLY A 77 -9.91 -43.56 -32.47
N GLY A 78 -11.24 -43.55 -32.62
CA GLY A 78 -12.15 -44.53 -32.02
C GLY A 78 -13.54 -43.97 -31.70
N SER A 79 -14.46 -44.04 -32.66
CA SER A 79 -15.90 -43.77 -32.47
C SER A 79 -16.66 -45.03 -32.07
N ALA A 80 -17.55 -44.96 -31.08
CA ALA A 80 -18.68 -45.88 -30.91
C ALA A 80 -19.72 -45.31 -29.91
N ASP A 81 -20.98 -45.72 -30.08
CA ASP A 81 -22.16 -45.16 -29.41
C ASP A 81 -22.52 -45.75 -28.02
N ALA A 82 -23.32 -44.96 -27.30
CA ALA A 82 -24.43 -45.34 -26.41
C ALA A 82 -24.33 -46.57 -25.48
N SER A 83 -24.51 -46.32 -24.18
CA SER A 83 -25.54 -47.03 -23.40
C SER A 83 -26.00 -46.23 -22.17
N SER A 84 -27.28 -46.40 -21.83
CA SER A 84 -27.97 -45.78 -20.71
C SER A 84 -27.70 -46.46 -19.36
N SER A 85 -27.70 -45.71 -18.27
CA SER A 85 -28.17 -46.22 -16.97
C SER A 85 -28.94 -45.14 -16.21
N GLN A 86 -30.14 -45.49 -15.73
CA GLN A 86 -30.96 -44.66 -14.86
C GLN A 86 -30.58 -44.92 -13.40
N SER A 87 -30.64 -43.89 -12.55
CA SER A 87 -31.08 -44.07 -11.16
C SER A 87 -31.68 -42.78 -10.60
N SER A 88 -32.94 -42.87 -10.22
CA SER A 88 -33.72 -41.80 -9.60
C SER A 88 -33.38 -41.68 -8.11
N PHE A 89 -33.43 -40.48 -7.54
CA PHE A 89 -34.08 -40.28 -6.23
C PHE A 89 -34.59 -38.85 -6.09
N ALA A 90 -35.80 -38.70 -5.55
CA ALA A 90 -36.47 -37.41 -5.36
C ALA A 90 -36.33 -36.93 -3.90
N GLY A 91 -36.41 -35.62 -3.70
CA GLY A 91 -36.36 -34.99 -2.39
C GLY A 91 -36.69 -33.50 -2.48
N ALA A 92 -37.98 -33.17 -2.56
CA ALA A 92 -38.45 -31.78 -2.64
C ALA A 92 -38.73 -31.23 -1.24
N PHE A 93 -38.24 -30.03 -0.95
CA PHE A 93 -38.86 -29.10 0.00
C PHE A 93 -38.66 -27.68 -0.50
N GLY A 94 -39.75 -26.98 -0.75
CA GLY A 94 -39.76 -25.55 -1.08
C GLY A 94 -40.51 -24.78 0.00
N VAL A 95 -39.99 -23.62 0.36
CA VAL A 95 -40.73 -22.58 1.10
C VAL A 95 -40.49 -21.26 0.38
N ALA A 96 -41.55 -20.61 -0.05
CA ALA A 96 -41.50 -19.36 -0.79
C ALA A 96 -41.55 -18.16 0.17
N PHE A 97 -40.84 -17.08 -0.19
CA PHE A 97 -41.05 -15.75 0.39
C PHE A 97 -41.45 -14.76 -0.69
N LEU A 98 -42.45 -13.94 -0.40
CA LEU A 98 -43.02 -12.93 -1.29
C LEU A 98 -42.10 -11.71 -1.39
N ALA A 99 -41.85 -11.24 -2.61
CA ALA A 99 -41.19 -9.96 -2.87
C ALA A 99 -42.20 -8.94 -3.42
N GLY A 100 -42.33 -7.80 -2.74
CA GLY A 100 -43.15 -6.69 -3.20
C GLY A 100 -42.48 -5.89 -4.33
N PHE A 101 -43.27 -5.46 -5.31
CA PHE A 101 -42.83 -4.59 -6.41
C PHE A 101 -43.03 -3.11 -6.06
N ALA A 102 -42.06 -2.27 -6.40
CA ALA A 102 -42.26 -0.86 -6.72
C ALA A 102 -41.53 -0.56 -8.05
N GLY A 103 -42.23 0.07 -8.99
CA GLY A 103 -41.79 0.17 -10.39
C GLY A 103 -40.79 1.30 -10.66
N CYS A 104 -39.94 1.10 -11.66
CA CYS A 104 -39.07 2.14 -12.21
C CYS A 104 -39.60 2.54 -13.61
N ALA A 105 -39.90 3.82 -13.81
CA ALA A 105 -40.39 4.34 -15.08
C ALA A 105 -39.21 4.68 -16.01
N ILE A 106 -39.29 4.22 -17.25
CA ILE A 106 -38.30 4.52 -18.30
C ILE A 106 -38.71 5.80 -19.02
N LEU A 107 -37.80 6.77 -19.12
CA LEU A 107 -37.91 7.87 -20.08
C LEU A 107 -36.75 7.80 -21.07
N SER A 108 -37.10 7.57 -22.34
CA SER A 108 -36.22 7.67 -23.49
C SER A 108 -36.14 9.12 -23.97
N GLY A 109 -34.93 9.64 -24.22
CA GLY A 109 -34.70 10.96 -24.78
C GLY A 109 -33.39 11.02 -25.58
N ASP A 110 -33.41 11.69 -26.73
CA ASP A 110 -32.36 11.63 -27.75
C ASP A 110 -31.13 12.48 -27.49
N ARG A 111 -30.02 12.11 -28.16
CA ARG A 111 -28.76 12.86 -28.18
C ARG A 111 -28.90 14.23 -28.84
N LYS A 112 -28.60 15.31 -28.11
CA LYS A 112 -28.05 16.56 -28.67
C LYS A 112 -27.00 17.15 -27.72
N ASN A 113 -26.03 17.86 -28.30
CA ASN A 113 -24.94 18.51 -27.57
C ASN A 113 -25.48 19.68 -26.74
N VAL A 114 -24.93 19.88 -25.53
CA VAL A 114 -25.21 21.03 -24.66
C VAL A 114 -23.92 21.83 -24.46
N THR A 115 -24.05 23.16 -24.51
CA THR A 115 -22.98 24.16 -24.33
C THR A 115 -23.06 24.81 -22.95
N ASP A 116 -21.99 25.49 -22.51
CA ASP A 116 -21.75 25.98 -21.14
C ASP A 116 -22.72 27.07 -20.59
N SER A 117 -24.02 26.77 -20.47
CA SER A 117 -24.98 27.71 -19.86
C SER A 117 -26.12 27.09 -19.02
N GLU A 118 -26.06 25.81 -18.66
CA GLU A 118 -27.06 25.15 -17.78
C GLU A 118 -26.55 24.91 -16.34
N ALA A 119 -25.40 25.49 -15.97
CA ALA A 119 -24.79 25.37 -14.64
C ALA A 119 -25.50 26.15 -13.50
N ALA A 120 -26.73 26.62 -13.71
CA ALA A 120 -27.43 27.56 -12.81
C ALA A 120 -28.83 27.08 -12.33
N ALA A 121 -29.20 25.82 -12.57
CA ALA A 121 -30.56 25.30 -12.31
C ALA A 121 -30.63 24.04 -11.40
N PHE A 122 -29.73 23.91 -10.43
CA PHE A 122 -29.82 22.90 -9.35
C PHE A 122 -29.54 23.45 -7.94
N ALA A 123 -29.70 24.77 -7.75
CA ALA A 123 -29.44 25.47 -6.49
C ALA A 123 -30.69 25.52 -5.57
N SER A 124 -31.27 24.37 -5.21
CA SER A 124 -32.27 24.27 -4.14
C SER A 124 -32.49 22.83 -3.66
N PHE A 125 -31.49 22.23 -3.04
CA PHE A 125 -31.70 21.08 -2.16
C PHE A 125 -31.81 21.59 -0.71
N PRO A 126 -32.65 20.96 0.14
CA PRO A 126 -32.68 21.29 1.57
C PRO A 126 -31.29 21.06 2.17
N PRO A 127 -30.92 21.77 3.25
CA PRO A 127 -29.66 21.51 3.93
C PRO A 127 -29.55 20.02 4.23
N LEU A 128 -28.40 19.42 3.93
CA LEU A 128 -28.11 18.08 4.43
C LEU A 128 -28.34 18.12 5.94
N SER A 129 -29.13 17.15 6.44
CA SER A 129 -29.21 16.87 7.86
C SER A 129 -27.79 16.88 8.41
N SER A 130 -27.55 17.65 9.47
CA SER A 130 -26.28 17.63 10.18
C SER A 130 -25.88 16.18 10.37
N ALA A 131 -24.67 15.82 9.90
CA ALA A 131 -24.09 14.52 10.21
C ALA A 131 -24.18 14.33 11.72
N PRO A 132 -24.56 13.14 12.23
CA PRO A 132 -24.61 12.92 13.66
C PRO A 132 -23.24 13.27 14.22
N SER A 133 -23.20 14.24 15.13
CA SER A 133 -21.99 14.48 15.91
C SER A 133 -21.67 13.17 16.61
N ILE A 134 -20.62 12.50 16.15
CA ILE A 134 -19.97 11.46 16.95
C ILE A 134 -19.20 12.23 18.01
N ALA A 135 -19.94 12.71 19.01
CA ALA A 135 -19.37 13.09 20.29
C ALA A 135 -18.47 11.93 20.74
N PRO A 136 -17.31 12.22 21.38
CA PRO A 136 -16.54 11.16 22.02
C PRO A 136 -17.53 10.36 22.86
N SER A 137 -17.56 9.04 22.64
CA SER A 137 -18.65 8.21 23.16
C SER A 137 -18.70 8.37 24.67
N ILE A 138 -19.69 9.14 25.15
CA ILE A 138 -20.07 9.15 26.56
C ILE A 138 -20.29 7.68 26.87
N VAL A 139 -19.44 7.13 27.73
CA VAL A 139 -19.58 5.76 28.23
C VAL A 139 -21.03 5.66 28.65
N LYS A 140 -21.76 4.69 28.09
CA LYS A 140 -23.18 4.57 28.42
C LYS A 140 -23.27 4.50 29.94
N ASN A 141 -23.97 5.46 30.54
CA ASN A 141 -24.56 5.29 31.86
C ASN A 141 -25.64 4.20 31.70
N ASN A 142 -25.18 2.96 31.58
CA ASN A 142 -25.96 1.83 32.05
C ASN A 142 -25.97 2.01 33.57
N ASP A 143 -27.10 2.44 34.12
CA ASP A 143 -27.32 2.49 35.57
C ASP A 143 -27.45 1.06 36.19
N GLU A 144 -26.81 0.07 35.57
CA GLU A 144 -26.51 -1.24 36.14
C GLU A 144 -25.15 -1.09 36.84
N VAL A 145 -25.20 -0.88 38.16
CA VAL A 145 -24.02 -0.72 39.01
C VAL A 145 -23.24 -2.04 39.05
N ASP A 146 -22.18 -2.15 38.25
CA ASP A 146 -21.22 -3.26 38.34
C ASP A 146 -20.48 -3.17 39.69
N GLU A 147 -20.89 -4.00 40.66
CA GLU A 147 -20.32 -4.06 42.03
C GLU A 147 -18.80 -4.33 42.07
N GLU A 148 -18.19 -4.80 40.97
CA GLU A 148 -16.74 -4.91 40.83
C GLU A 148 -16.04 -3.54 40.71
N THR A 149 -16.71 -2.51 40.19
CA THR A 149 -16.07 -1.22 39.85
C THR A 149 -15.87 -0.28 41.05
N ASP A 150 -16.72 -0.37 42.08
CA ASP A 150 -16.61 0.43 43.31
C ASP A 150 -15.45 -0.01 44.23
N ASN A 151 -14.89 -1.22 44.01
CA ASN A 151 -13.74 -1.73 44.78
C ASN A 151 -12.37 -1.31 44.20
N PHE A 152 -12.34 -0.59 43.07
CA PHE A 152 -11.09 -0.11 42.48
C PHE A 152 -10.45 1.03 43.30
N PRO A 153 -9.10 1.06 43.44
CA PRO A 153 -8.42 2.20 44.05
C PRO A 153 -8.62 3.47 43.20
N VAL A 154 -8.76 4.61 43.88
CA VAL A 154 -8.92 5.92 43.23
C VAL A 154 -7.56 6.62 43.13
N TYR A 155 -7.23 7.12 41.94
CA TYR A 155 -5.99 7.84 41.63
C TYR A 155 -6.28 9.27 41.17
N THR A 156 -5.37 10.21 41.45
CA THR A 156 -5.43 11.57 40.88
C THR A 156 -4.68 11.67 39.56
N VAL A 157 -4.90 12.71 38.76
CA VAL A 157 -4.05 12.96 37.56
C VAL A 157 -2.58 13.13 37.93
N ALA A 158 -2.27 13.58 39.15
CA ALA A 158 -0.89 13.66 39.63
C ALA A 158 -0.27 12.27 39.89
N ASP A 159 -1.07 11.24 40.17
CA ASP A 159 -0.60 9.85 40.32
C ASP A 159 -0.41 9.16 38.97
N VAL A 160 -1.31 9.43 38.01
CA VAL A 160 -1.13 9.04 36.61
C VAL A 160 0.15 9.68 36.04
N ALA A 161 0.35 10.99 36.24
CA ALA A 161 1.50 11.74 35.72
C ALA A 161 2.86 11.29 36.29
N LYS A 162 2.92 10.68 37.48
CA LYS A 162 4.14 10.06 38.02
C LYS A 162 4.53 8.80 37.26
N ASN A 163 3.56 8.08 36.71
CA ASN A 163 3.73 6.82 35.98
C ASN A 163 3.72 7.09 34.48
N ASN A 164 4.75 7.77 33.99
CA ASN A 164 4.87 8.21 32.60
C ASN A 164 5.96 7.47 31.80
N GLY A 165 6.48 6.36 32.33
CA GLY A 165 7.56 5.58 31.72
C GLY A 165 8.97 6.18 31.84
N LYS A 166 9.12 7.44 32.30
CA LYS A 166 10.44 8.00 32.60
C LYS A 166 11.05 7.27 33.78
N ASP A 167 12.38 7.21 33.79
CA ASP A 167 13.20 6.57 34.83
C ASP A 167 12.85 5.08 35.09
N GLY A 168 12.20 4.41 34.13
CA GLY A 168 11.78 3.01 34.25
C GLY A 168 10.50 2.78 35.05
N SER A 169 9.72 3.84 35.31
CA SER A 169 8.38 3.74 35.90
C SER A 169 7.40 2.96 35.01
N ARG A 170 6.28 2.50 35.59
CA ARG A 170 5.15 2.01 34.79
C ARG A 170 4.56 3.15 33.97
N ILE A 171 3.83 2.80 32.92
CA ILE A 171 3.20 3.74 31.97
C ILE A 171 1.70 3.66 32.19
N TRP A 172 1.15 4.65 32.89
CA TRP A 172 -0.27 4.77 33.17
C TRP A 172 -0.92 5.82 32.27
N MET A 173 -2.20 5.64 32.02
CA MET A 173 -3.05 6.51 31.21
C MET A 173 -4.45 6.55 31.82
N SER A 174 -5.21 7.62 31.59
CA SER A 174 -6.63 7.67 31.96
C SER A 174 -7.53 7.79 30.73
N TYR A 175 -8.75 7.26 30.85
CA TYR A 175 -9.82 7.40 29.87
C TYR A 175 -11.17 7.18 30.56
N GLY A 176 -12.13 8.09 30.38
CA GLY A 176 -13.53 7.88 30.78
C GLY A 176 -13.71 7.47 32.25
N GLY A 177 -13.03 8.16 33.17
CA GLY A 177 -13.10 7.90 34.61
C GLY A 177 -12.25 6.74 35.13
N MET A 178 -11.51 6.03 34.26
CA MET A 178 -10.69 4.87 34.63
C MET A 178 -9.20 5.11 34.38
N VAL A 179 -8.35 4.40 35.12
CA VAL A 179 -6.88 4.41 35.00
C VAL A 179 -6.37 3.04 34.57
N TYR A 180 -5.47 3.06 33.59
CA TYR A 180 -4.98 1.89 32.87
C TYR A 180 -3.45 1.81 32.94
N ASP A 181 -2.91 0.63 33.22
CA ASP A 181 -1.47 0.37 33.08
C ASP A 181 -1.17 -0.25 31.72
N VAL A 182 -0.65 0.57 30.81
CA VAL A 182 -0.39 0.18 29.42
C VAL A 182 1.06 -0.27 29.18
N THR A 183 1.88 -0.39 30.23
CA THR A 183 3.34 -0.63 30.12
C THR A 183 3.68 -1.77 29.16
N ASP A 184 3.02 -2.92 29.33
CA ASP A 184 3.27 -4.14 28.56
C ASP A 184 2.55 -4.15 27.20
N PHE A 185 1.64 -3.19 26.98
CA PHE A 185 0.92 -2.97 25.72
C PHE A 185 1.65 -2.01 24.78
N VAL A 186 2.40 -1.02 25.30
CA VAL A 186 3.11 -0.01 24.50
C VAL A 186 3.95 -0.59 23.33
N PRO A 187 4.75 -1.66 23.50
CA PRO A 187 5.49 -2.28 22.38
C PRO A 187 4.59 -2.89 21.30
N ASN A 188 3.36 -3.27 21.66
CA ASN A 188 2.38 -3.97 20.83
C ASN A 188 1.31 -3.04 20.24
N HIS A 189 1.34 -1.74 20.57
CA HIS A 189 0.35 -0.78 20.12
C HIS A 189 0.32 -0.69 18.57
N PRO A 190 -0.85 -0.83 17.90
CA PRO A 190 -0.92 -0.78 16.44
C PRO A 190 -0.50 0.55 15.80
N GLY A 191 -0.56 1.66 16.54
CA GLY A 191 0.02 2.95 16.16
C GLY A 191 1.51 3.12 16.53
N GLY A 192 2.14 2.09 17.09
CA GLY A 192 3.54 2.06 17.48
C GLY A 192 3.82 2.78 18.79
N SER A 193 4.96 2.44 19.40
CA SER A 193 5.37 2.92 20.72
C SER A 193 5.50 4.44 20.78
N GLU A 194 6.12 5.07 19.76
CA GLU A 194 6.26 6.54 19.69
C GLU A 194 4.92 7.28 19.81
N LYS A 195 3.84 6.76 19.19
CA LYS A 195 2.54 7.44 19.18
C LYS A 195 1.80 7.29 20.50
N ILE A 196 1.77 6.10 21.09
CA ILE A 196 1.13 5.88 22.40
C ILE A 196 1.88 6.59 23.53
N MET A 197 3.21 6.64 23.48
CA MET A 197 4.03 7.31 24.50
C MET A 197 3.84 8.84 24.57
N MET A 198 3.19 9.47 23.58
CA MET A 198 2.80 10.89 23.73
C MET A 198 1.79 11.09 24.87
N ALA A 199 0.91 10.11 25.12
CA ALA A 199 -0.08 10.16 26.20
C ALA A 199 0.42 9.57 27.53
N ALA A 200 1.72 9.26 27.65
CA ALA A 200 2.25 8.59 28.82
C ALA A 200 2.15 9.46 30.08
N GLY A 201 1.39 9.00 31.08
CA GLY A 201 1.06 9.77 32.27
C GLY A 201 -0.03 10.83 32.07
N SER A 202 -0.89 10.70 31.05
CA SER A 202 -2.00 11.64 30.81
C SER A 202 -3.33 10.95 30.46
N ALA A 203 -4.39 11.76 30.39
CA ALA A 203 -5.62 11.45 29.68
C ALA A 203 -5.34 11.12 28.20
N ILE A 204 -6.10 10.19 27.62
CA ILE A 204 -5.97 9.79 26.20
C ILE A 204 -7.03 10.40 25.29
N GLU A 205 -8.10 10.98 25.87
CA GLU A 205 -9.25 11.58 25.20
C GLU A 205 -8.84 12.58 24.09
N PRO A 206 -7.88 13.51 24.29
CA PRO A 206 -7.45 14.43 23.23
C PRO A 206 -6.80 13.71 22.04
N TYR A 207 -6.08 12.62 22.32
CA TYR A 207 -5.42 11.81 21.30
C TYR A 207 -6.45 10.97 20.54
N TRP A 208 -7.43 10.37 21.22
CA TRP A 208 -8.49 9.59 20.56
C TRP A 208 -9.42 10.46 19.71
N TYR A 209 -9.67 11.70 20.12
CA TYR A 209 -10.43 12.68 19.34
C TYR A 209 -9.78 13.01 17.98
N LEU A 210 -8.44 13.06 17.93
CA LEU A 210 -7.66 13.18 16.69
C LEU A 210 -7.57 11.84 15.93
N TYR A 211 -7.21 10.78 16.66
CA TYR A 211 -6.95 9.44 16.16
C TYR A 211 -8.21 8.57 16.20
N ARG A 212 -9.27 8.99 15.49
CA ARG A 212 -10.60 8.35 15.52
C ARG A 212 -10.62 6.88 15.06
N GLN A 213 -9.54 6.35 14.50
CA GLN A 213 -9.39 4.91 14.23
C GLN A 213 -9.54 4.00 15.47
N HIS A 214 -9.39 4.52 16.69
CA HIS A 214 -9.66 3.75 17.92
C HIS A 214 -11.15 3.39 18.06
N PHE A 215 -12.06 4.17 17.47
CA PHE A 215 -13.50 3.92 17.45
C PHE A 215 -13.96 3.03 16.28
N ALA A 216 -13.04 2.58 15.40
CA ALA A 216 -13.40 1.81 14.20
C ALA A 216 -13.83 0.35 14.48
N SER A 217 -13.75 -0.11 15.74
CA SER A 217 -14.22 -1.41 16.22
C SER A 217 -14.14 -1.45 17.75
N ASP A 218 -14.82 -2.40 18.39
CA ASP A 218 -14.76 -2.62 19.85
C ASP A 218 -13.39 -3.10 20.36
N LEU A 219 -12.43 -3.43 19.46
CA LEU A 219 -11.15 -4.04 19.83
C LEU A 219 -10.31 -3.20 20.81
N PRO A 220 -10.16 -1.86 20.67
CA PRO A 220 -9.37 -1.08 21.63
C PRO A 220 -9.99 -1.06 23.04
N MET A 221 -11.32 -0.97 23.16
CA MET A 221 -12.02 -1.06 24.45
C MET A 221 -11.84 -2.43 25.09
N ASN A 222 -12.09 -3.52 24.35
CA ASN A 222 -11.87 -4.92 24.76
C ASN A 222 -10.41 -5.26 25.13
N LEU A 223 -9.45 -4.39 24.76
CA LEU A 223 -8.05 -4.47 25.19
C LEU A 223 -7.82 -3.63 26.44
N MET A 224 -8.35 -2.40 26.51
CA MET A 224 -8.22 -1.50 27.65
C MET A 224 -8.88 -2.04 28.93
N GLU A 225 -10.04 -2.69 28.84
CA GLU A 225 -10.70 -3.37 29.98
C GLU A 225 -9.73 -4.26 30.78
N LYS A 226 -8.79 -4.92 30.08
CA LYS A 226 -7.82 -5.86 30.66
C LYS A 226 -6.58 -5.17 31.26
N LEU A 227 -6.50 -3.86 31.14
CA LEU A 227 -5.41 -3.01 31.60
C LEU A 227 -5.84 -2.08 32.75
N VAL A 228 -7.12 -2.10 33.15
CA VAL A 228 -7.65 -1.32 34.27
C VAL A 228 -6.90 -1.66 35.56
N ILE A 229 -6.47 -0.64 36.27
CA ILE A 229 -5.86 -0.73 37.60
C ILE A 229 -6.59 0.08 38.67
N GLY A 230 -7.45 1.02 38.28
CA GLY A 230 -8.19 1.86 39.22
C GLY A 230 -9.16 2.82 38.55
N ARG A 231 -9.84 3.63 39.39
CA ARG A 231 -10.65 4.78 38.98
C ARG A 231 -9.82 6.06 39.01
N LEU A 232 -10.15 7.01 38.15
CA LEU A 232 -9.69 8.39 38.26
C LEU A 232 -10.58 9.13 39.28
N ASN A 233 -10.01 10.12 39.97
CA ASN A 233 -10.78 11.02 40.81
C ASN A 233 -11.81 11.80 39.97
N GLU A 234 -13.07 11.81 40.39
CA GLU A 234 -14.19 12.43 39.64
C GLU A 234 -13.92 13.90 39.32
N ALA A 235 -13.49 14.69 40.30
CA ALA A 235 -13.16 16.10 40.09
C ALA A 235 -11.93 16.31 39.18
N ASP A 236 -11.11 15.30 38.89
CA ASP A 236 -10.09 15.34 37.85
C ASP A 236 -10.62 14.92 36.48
N GLN A 237 -11.59 14.00 36.41
CA GLN A 237 -12.30 13.66 35.17
C GLN A 237 -13.13 14.86 34.68
N ASP A 238 -13.85 15.55 35.55
CA ASP A 238 -14.62 16.76 35.21
C ASP A 238 -13.76 17.80 34.48
N LYS A 239 -12.49 17.97 34.91
CA LYS A 239 -11.53 18.87 34.27
C LYS A 239 -11.08 18.40 32.90
N ILE A 240 -10.96 17.08 32.69
CA ILE A 240 -10.64 16.49 31.38
C ILE A 240 -11.82 16.72 30.44
N ASP A 241 -13.04 16.48 30.90
CA ASP A 241 -14.27 16.65 30.13
C ASP A 241 -14.46 18.13 29.74
N GLU A 242 -14.24 19.07 30.66
CA GLU A 242 -14.19 20.52 30.39
C GLU A 242 -13.14 20.93 29.34
N VAL A 243 -12.01 20.21 29.25
CA VAL A 243 -10.97 20.45 28.23
C VAL A 243 -11.39 19.86 26.89
N MET A 244 -12.03 18.68 26.90
CA MET A 244 -12.53 18.01 25.71
C MET A 244 -13.69 18.76 25.07
N GLU A 245 -14.60 19.33 25.87
CA GLU A 245 -15.70 20.18 25.40
C GLU A 245 -15.14 21.38 24.62
N LYS A 246 -14.28 22.19 25.26
CA LYS A 246 -13.61 23.35 24.64
C LYS A 246 -12.83 22.97 23.37
N MET A 247 -12.05 21.89 23.42
CA MET A 247 -11.29 21.41 22.26
C MET A 247 -12.20 20.99 21.09
N SER A 248 -13.39 20.45 21.40
CA SER A 248 -14.38 20.05 20.39
C SER A 248 -15.16 21.22 19.79
N GLU A 249 -15.37 22.29 20.55
CA GLU A 249 -15.96 23.55 20.07
C GLU A 249 -14.97 24.36 19.22
N GLU A 250 -13.69 24.40 19.62
CA GLU A 250 -12.65 25.20 18.96
C GLU A 250 -12.13 24.56 17.66
N SER A 251 -12.00 23.22 17.58
CA SER A 251 -11.42 22.56 16.41
C SER A 251 -11.74 21.07 16.24
N ASP A 252 -12.63 20.72 15.31
CA ASP A 252 -12.66 19.34 14.77
C ASP A 252 -11.49 19.16 13.78
N PRO A 253 -10.51 18.26 14.03
CA PRO A 253 -9.40 17.99 13.13
C PRO A 253 -9.82 17.47 11.75
N TYR A 254 -11.07 16.98 11.61
CA TYR A 254 -11.65 16.55 10.33
C TYR A 254 -12.58 17.61 9.68
N ALA A 255 -12.74 18.81 10.27
CA ALA A 255 -13.61 19.86 9.73
C ALA A 255 -13.24 20.32 8.31
N LEU A 256 -11.95 20.24 7.95
CA LEU A 256 -11.40 20.66 6.66
C LEU A 256 -11.09 19.46 5.75
N GLU A 257 -11.70 18.30 5.99
CA GLU A 257 -11.64 17.15 5.07
C GLU A 257 -12.16 17.52 3.67
N PRO A 258 -11.52 17.08 2.58
CA PRO A 258 -12.07 17.23 1.22
C PRO A 258 -13.47 16.61 1.06
N THR A 259 -14.26 17.12 0.13
CA THR A 259 -15.48 16.46 -0.35
C THR A 259 -15.11 15.33 -1.33
N ARG A 260 -15.77 14.17 -1.21
CA ARG A 260 -15.51 12.98 -2.04
C ARG A 260 -16.72 12.62 -2.90
N HIS A 261 -16.47 11.85 -3.97
CA HIS A 261 -17.54 11.38 -4.85
C HIS A 261 -18.42 10.33 -4.13
N PRO A 262 -19.75 10.49 -4.08
CA PRO A 262 -20.64 9.66 -3.25
C PRO A 262 -20.78 8.21 -3.71
N ALA A 263 -20.28 7.87 -4.90
CA ALA A 263 -20.26 6.48 -5.37
C ALA A 263 -19.14 5.63 -4.74
N LEU A 264 -18.14 6.22 -4.06
CA LEU A 264 -17.10 5.44 -3.40
C LEU A 264 -17.68 4.60 -2.25
N ILE A 265 -17.20 3.37 -2.08
CA ILE A 265 -17.61 2.51 -0.96
C ILE A 265 -16.81 2.94 0.27
N VAL A 266 -17.42 3.75 1.14
CA VAL A 266 -16.81 4.23 2.38
C VAL A 266 -16.82 3.13 3.44
N HIS A 267 -15.64 2.84 4.00
CA HIS A 267 -15.43 1.91 5.12
C HIS A 267 -15.18 2.63 6.45
N SER A 268 -14.73 3.89 6.40
CA SER A 268 -14.60 4.80 7.54
C SER A 268 -14.54 6.22 7.00
N GLU A 269 -15.25 7.16 7.64
CA GLU A 269 -15.21 8.57 7.25
C GLU A 269 -14.03 9.32 7.89
N GLN A 270 -13.64 8.93 9.10
CA GLN A 270 -12.67 9.64 9.93
C GLN A 270 -11.76 8.62 10.66
N PRO A 271 -10.53 8.38 10.17
CA PRO A 271 -9.94 8.89 8.93
C PRO A 271 -10.54 8.27 7.66
N MET A 272 -10.63 9.06 6.58
CA MET A 272 -11.29 8.64 5.34
C MET A 272 -10.64 7.41 4.71
N ASN A 273 -11.44 6.37 4.53
CA ASN A 273 -11.07 5.11 3.91
C ASN A 273 -12.21 4.63 3.01
N ALA A 274 -12.02 4.70 1.70
CA ALA A 274 -13.04 4.35 0.72
C ALA A 274 -12.44 3.66 -0.52
N GLU A 275 -13.18 2.72 -1.11
CA GLU A 275 -12.72 1.95 -2.27
C GLU A 275 -13.57 2.17 -3.53
N VAL A 276 -12.97 1.84 -4.67
CA VAL A 276 -13.65 1.91 -5.97
C VAL A 276 -14.71 0.81 -6.05
N PRO A 277 -15.98 1.11 -6.39
CA PRO A 277 -16.97 0.08 -6.63
C PRO A 277 -16.53 -0.92 -7.68
N GLU A 278 -16.76 -2.21 -7.45
CA GLU A 278 -16.30 -3.31 -8.31
C GLU A 278 -16.57 -3.08 -9.80
N LYS A 279 -17.77 -2.59 -10.12
CA LYS A 279 -18.22 -2.32 -11.50
C LYS A 279 -17.38 -1.24 -12.20
N ILE A 280 -16.85 -0.28 -11.45
CA ILE A 280 -16.11 0.90 -11.95
C ILE A 280 -14.61 0.59 -12.11
N ILE A 281 -14.03 -0.34 -11.32
CA ILE A 281 -12.58 -0.65 -11.31
C ILE A 281 -12.01 -0.81 -12.73
N THR A 282 -12.73 -1.52 -13.60
CA THR A 282 -12.27 -1.84 -14.96
C THR A 282 -12.93 -1.03 -16.08
N GLU A 283 -13.67 0.03 -15.76
CA GLU A 283 -14.24 0.93 -16.78
C GLU A 283 -13.15 1.75 -17.49
N ASN A 284 -12.10 2.14 -16.76
CA ASN A 284 -10.99 2.93 -17.27
C ASN A 284 -9.64 2.37 -16.81
N TYR A 285 -8.68 2.24 -17.73
CA TYR A 285 -7.29 1.85 -17.42
C TYR A 285 -6.59 2.85 -16.49
N ILE A 286 -6.88 4.13 -16.69
CA ILE A 286 -6.49 5.23 -15.80
C ILE A 286 -7.73 5.59 -14.98
N THR A 287 -7.71 5.29 -13.69
CA THR A 287 -8.79 5.61 -12.76
C THR A 287 -8.89 7.14 -12.63
N PRO A 288 -10.07 7.76 -12.85
CA PRO A 288 -10.24 9.20 -12.62
C PRO A 288 -9.99 9.54 -11.15
N PRO A 289 -9.39 10.71 -10.83
CA PRO A 289 -8.94 11.01 -9.46
C PRO A 289 -10.05 10.99 -8.40
N GLU A 290 -11.28 11.36 -8.78
CA GLU A 290 -12.50 11.36 -7.96
C GLU A 290 -13.01 9.95 -7.61
N TYR A 291 -12.60 8.92 -8.36
CA TYR A 291 -12.86 7.51 -8.08
C TYR A 291 -11.63 6.75 -7.56
N PHE A 292 -10.46 7.38 -7.48
CA PHE A 292 -9.24 6.71 -7.03
C PHE A 292 -9.33 6.37 -5.55
N TYR A 293 -9.08 5.10 -5.17
CA TYR A 293 -9.30 4.63 -3.80
C TYR A 293 -8.52 5.44 -2.75
N ILE A 294 -9.14 5.62 -1.59
CA ILE A 294 -8.67 6.51 -0.53
C ILE A 294 -8.31 5.65 0.68
N ARG A 295 -7.05 5.73 1.14
CA ARG A 295 -6.63 5.18 2.44
C ARG A 295 -5.89 6.24 3.23
N HIS A 296 -6.51 6.77 4.29
CA HIS A 296 -5.86 7.65 5.27
C HIS A 296 -5.70 6.97 6.63
N HIS A 297 -4.68 7.40 7.38
CA HIS A 297 -4.45 6.99 8.78
C HIS A 297 -4.84 8.10 9.78
N HIS A 298 -4.94 9.34 9.32
CA HIS A 298 -5.13 10.58 10.07
C HIS A 298 -5.93 11.57 9.19
N PRO A 299 -6.30 12.77 9.68
CA PRO A 299 -6.92 13.80 8.84
C PRO A 299 -6.02 14.24 7.68
N VAL A 300 -6.63 14.73 6.60
CA VAL A 300 -5.95 15.29 5.43
C VAL A 300 -5.38 16.67 5.76
N PRO A 301 -4.05 16.88 5.67
CA PRO A 301 -3.44 18.19 5.82
C PRO A 301 -4.16 19.25 4.97
N PHE A 302 -4.53 20.35 5.62
CA PHE A 302 -4.96 21.58 4.97
C PHE A 302 -3.76 22.54 4.93
N LEU A 303 -3.54 23.16 3.78
CA LEU A 303 -2.50 24.17 3.60
C LEU A 303 -3.14 25.38 2.92
N SER A 304 -3.02 26.54 3.55
CA SER A 304 -3.38 27.82 2.95
C SER A 304 -2.48 28.14 1.75
N GLU A 305 -2.90 29.08 0.89
CA GLU A 305 -2.08 29.55 -0.24
C GLU A 305 -0.68 30.03 0.20
N LYS A 306 -0.57 30.64 1.38
CA LYS A 306 0.68 31.08 1.98
C LYS A 306 1.59 29.90 2.34
N GLU A 307 1.02 28.84 2.93
CA GLU A 307 1.77 27.62 3.28
C GLU A 307 2.18 26.84 2.03
N ILE A 308 1.31 26.76 1.02
CA ILE A 308 1.64 26.15 -0.29
C ILE A 308 2.79 26.92 -0.97
N LYS A 309 2.75 28.26 -0.95
CA LYS A 309 3.82 29.10 -1.51
C LYS A 309 5.15 28.94 -0.77
N ASN A 310 5.09 28.70 0.54
CA ASN A 310 6.23 28.48 1.41
C ASN A 310 6.53 26.98 1.63
N TYR A 311 5.93 26.09 0.86
CA TYR A 311 6.09 24.65 1.04
C TYR A 311 7.47 24.20 0.54
N HIS A 312 8.21 23.55 1.44
CA HIS A 312 9.50 22.94 1.17
C HIS A 312 9.46 21.48 1.61
N VAL A 313 10.15 20.62 0.86
CA VAL A 313 10.50 19.28 1.32
C VAL A 313 11.91 19.36 1.90
N LYS A 314 12.07 18.93 3.15
CA LYS A 314 13.36 18.89 3.84
C LYS A 314 14.12 17.61 3.49
N PHE A 315 15.34 17.74 2.98
CA PHE A 315 16.27 16.65 2.70
C PHE A 315 17.35 16.62 3.76
N ASP A 316 17.48 15.50 4.46
CA ASP A 316 18.47 15.29 5.50
C ASP A 316 19.47 14.22 5.05
N LEU A 317 20.67 14.69 4.70
CA LEU A 317 21.82 13.88 4.32
C LEU A 317 22.94 13.93 5.39
N THR A 318 22.61 14.28 6.64
CA THR A 318 23.61 14.46 7.69
C THR A 318 24.35 13.16 8.05
N GLU A 319 23.68 12.01 8.02
CA GLU A 319 24.31 10.69 8.22
C GLU A 319 25.34 10.34 7.12
N TYR A 320 25.28 10.99 5.95
CA TYR A 320 26.23 10.87 4.81
C TYR A 320 27.35 11.92 4.87
N GLY A 321 27.46 12.69 5.96
CA GLY A 321 28.37 13.85 6.04
C GLY A 321 27.95 15.02 5.13
N GLY A 322 26.71 14.98 4.62
CA GLY A 322 26.07 16.08 3.89
C GLY A 322 25.53 17.15 4.83
N LYS A 323 24.49 17.86 4.38
CA LYS A 323 23.76 18.85 5.17
C LYS A 323 22.27 18.60 5.05
N GLU A 324 21.50 19.27 5.93
CA GLU A 324 20.08 19.46 5.67
C GLU A 324 19.88 20.53 4.58
N VAL A 325 19.00 20.26 3.63
CA VAL A 325 18.66 21.15 2.49
C VAL A 325 17.15 21.19 2.34
N GLU A 326 16.57 22.38 2.20
CA GLU A 326 15.14 22.54 1.92
C GLU A 326 14.94 22.86 0.44
N ILE A 327 14.08 22.11 -0.24
CA ILE A 327 13.78 22.30 -1.67
C ILE A 327 12.32 22.71 -1.81
N SER A 328 12.08 23.89 -2.35
CA SER A 328 10.73 24.44 -2.51
C SER A 328 9.92 23.66 -3.56
N LEU A 329 8.59 23.73 -3.47
CA LEU A 329 7.70 23.21 -4.54
C LEU A 329 8.03 23.82 -5.91
N ALA A 330 8.45 25.09 -5.94
CA ALA A 330 8.83 25.77 -7.18
C ALA A 330 10.14 25.22 -7.76
N ASP A 331 11.11 24.85 -6.93
CA ASP A 331 12.39 24.27 -7.37
C ASP A 331 12.24 22.81 -7.79
N LEU A 332 11.42 22.02 -7.09
CA LEU A 332 11.04 20.67 -7.53
C LEU A 332 10.41 20.69 -8.93
N LYS A 333 9.60 21.72 -9.25
CA LYS A 333 8.98 21.89 -10.57
C LYS A 333 9.94 22.41 -11.67
N LYS A 334 11.14 22.91 -11.32
CA LYS A 334 12.19 23.29 -12.29
C LYS A 334 13.01 22.09 -12.78
N LEU A 335 13.03 20.99 -12.01
CA LEU A 335 13.67 19.75 -12.43
C LEU A 335 12.94 19.12 -13.62
N LYS A 336 13.62 18.20 -14.32
CA LYS A 336 13.03 17.50 -15.47
C LYS A 336 11.83 16.66 -15.03
N LYS A 337 10.63 17.16 -15.32
CA LYS A 337 9.38 16.42 -15.18
C LYS A 337 9.45 15.10 -15.95
N VAL A 338 9.05 14.02 -15.29
CA VAL A 338 8.78 12.72 -15.91
C VAL A 338 7.37 12.28 -15.55
N GLU A 339 6.80 11.37 -16.34
CA GLU A 339 5.47 10.82 -16.14
C GLU A 339 5.53 9.30 -16.02
N ILE A 340 4.95 8.76 -14.96
CA ILE A 340 4.94 7.32 -14.68
C ILE A 340 3.50 6.87 -14.46
N THR A 341 3.01 5.94 -15.28
CA THR A 341 1.75 5.23 -15.03
C THR A 341 2.02 4.07 -14.07
N THR A 342 1.37 4.03 -12.92
CA THR A 342 1.45 2.90 -11.98
C THR A 342 0.12 2.68 -11.27
N THR A 343 -0.19 1.41 -11.00
CA THR A 343 -1.19 1.05 -10.00
C THR A 343 -0.62 1.29 -8.62
N LEU A 344 -1.44 1.81 -7.71
CA LEU A 344 -1.23 1.69 -6.27
C LEU A 344 -2.24 0.68 -5.74
N GLN A 345 -1.78 -0.28 -4.95
CA GLN A 345 -2.62 -1.29 -4.30
C GLN A 345 -2.37 -1.29 -2.79
N CYS A 346 -3.44 -1.23 -2.02
CA CYS A 346 -3.40 -1.39 -0.57
C CYS A 346 -3.05 -2.84 -0.21
N SER A 347 -2.17 -3.06 0.78
CA SER A 347 -1.90 -4.40 1.33
C SER A 347 -3.15 -5.07 1.93
N GLY A 348 -4.16 -4.28 2.30
CA GLY A 348 -5.44 -4.76 2.79
C GLY A 348 -6.46 -5.09 1.70
N ASN A 349 -6.13 -4.94 0.41
CA ASN A 349 -7.06 -5.25 -0.67
C ASN A 349 -7.55 -6.71 -0.57
N ARG A 350 -8.86 -6.92 -0.73
CA ARG A 350 -9.57 -8.19 -0.57
C ARG A 350 -9.56 -8.79 0.85
N ARG A 351 -9.37 -7.98 1.92
CA ARG A 351 -9.44 -8.45 3.32
C ARG A 351 -10.80 -9.06 3.68
N SER A 352 -11.90 -8.61 3.07
CA SER A 352 -13.22 -9.19 3.30
C SER A 352 -13.26 -10.71 3.05
N GLY A 353 -12.61 -11.19 1.99
CA GLY A 353 -12.53 -12.63 1.69
C GLY A 353 -11.69 -13.45 2.67
N PHE A 354 -10.78 -12.83 3.43
CA PHE A 354 -10.11 -13.50 4.56
C PHE A 354 -11.04 -13.59 5.78
N ASN A 355 -11.88 -12.57 6.00
CA ASN A 355 -12.84 -12.54 7.10
C ASN A 355 -13.92 -13.63 6.99
N GLU A 356 -14.20 -14.15 5.78
CA GLU A 356 -15.05 -15.33 5.56
C GLU A 356 -14.46 -16.62 6.17
N VAL A 357 -13.13 -16.71 6.31
CA VAL A 357 -12.44 -17.85 6.91
C VAL A 357 -12.19 -17.62 8.41
N LYS A 358 -11.67 -16.43 8.77
CA LYS A 358 -11.44 -16.02 10.15
C LYS A 358 -11.39 -14.50 10.23
N LYS A 359 -12.14 -13.88 11.16
CA LYS A 359 -12.15 -12.43 11.37
C LYS A 359 -10.72 -11.92 11.65
N THR A 360 -10.29 -10.95 10.85
CA THR A 360 -9.01 -10.23 10.98
C THR A 360 -9.25 -8.82 11.54
N SER A 361 -8.20 -8.17 12.05
CA SER A 361 -8.25 -6.75 12.42
C SER A 361 -8.13 -5.84 11.18
N GLY A 362 -8.59 -4.59 11.29
CA GLY A 362 -8.44 -3.57 10.24
C GLY A 362 -9.52 -3.56 9.15
N THR A 363 -9.47 -2.55 8.28
CA THR A 363 -10.51 -2.21 7.29
C THR A 363 -10.86 -3.39 6.37
N SER A 364 -12.14 -3.73 6.29
CA SER A 364 -12.66 -4.91 5.58
C SER A 364 -12.86 -4.67 4.07
N TRP A 365 -11.81 -4.19 3.39
CA TRP A 365 -11.79 -3.92 1.95
C TRP A 365 -12.31 -5.11 1.12
N GLY A 366 -13.18 -4.79 0.16
CA GLY A 366 -13.45 -5.62 -1.01
C GLY A 366 -12.26 -5.61 -1.98
N GLN A 367 -12.53 -5.74 -3.27
CA GLN A 367 -11.48 -5.77 -4.29
C GLN A 367 -11.11 -4.41 -4.90
N GLY A 368 -11.68 -3.31 -4.38
CA GLY A 368 -11.53 -1.96 -4.91
C GLY A 368 -10.41 -1.13 -4.29
N ALA A 369 -9.63 -1.68 -3.35
CA ALA A 369 -8.52 -0.98 -2.71
C ALA A 369 -7.24 -0.96 -3.59
N LEU A 370 -7.43 -0.70 -4.88
CA LEU A 370 -6.41 -0.42 -5.88
C LEU A 370 -6.94 0.59 -6.91
N SER A 371 -6.04 1.36 -7.52
CA SER A 371 -6.35 2.25 -8.65
C SER A 371 -5.09 2.58 -9.43
N THR A 372 -5.24 2.96 -10.70
CA THR A 372 -4.12 3.28 -11.61
C THR A 372 -4.18 4.74 -12.02
N ALA A 373 -3.05 5.44 -11.97
CA ALA A 373 -2.95 6.83 -12.41
C ALA A 373 -1.62 7.10 -13.11
N LYS A 374 -1.59 8.16 -13.93
CA LYS A 374 -0.37 8.74 -14.51
C LYS A 374 0.14 9.83 -13.57
N TRP A 375 1.30 9.61 -12.94
CA TRP A 375 1.87 10.52 -11.96
C TRP A 375 2.95 11.39 -12.60
N GLY A 376 2.88 12.72 -12.41
CA GLY A 376 3.84 13.68 -12.94
C GLY A 376 4.72 14.26 -11.83
N GLY A 377 6.04 14.26 -12.00
CA GLY A 377 6.96 14.71 -10.96
C GLY A 377 8.43 14.75 -11.35
N ALA A 378 9.29 15.12 -10.39
CA ALA A 378 10.74 15.02 -10.51
C ALA A 378 11.21 13.62 -10.05
N ARG A 379 12.24 13.05 -10.68
CA ARG A 379 12.81 11.76 -10.21
C ARG A 379 13.43 11.93 -8.82
N LEU A 380 13.12 11.02 -7.90
CA LEU A 380 13.65 11.04 -6.54
C LEU A 380 15.18 11.02 -6.55
N LYS A 381 15.77 10.25 -7.47
CA LYS A 381 17.21 10.24 -7.75
C LYS A 381 17.75 11.65 -8.01
N ASP A 382 17.24 12.33 -9.04
CA ASP A 382 17.69 13.66 -9.46
C ASP A 382 17.56 14.70 -8.33
N VAL A 383 16.54 14.56 -7.47
CA VAL A 383 16.34 15.42 -6.29
C VAL A 383 17.35 15.10 -5.18
N LEU A 384 17.67 13.83 -4.94
CA LEU A 384 18.70 13.43 -3.97
C LEU A 384 20.10 13.85 -4.41
N GLU A 385 20.41 13.75 -5.72
CA GLU A 385 21.65 14.29 -6.30
C GLU A 385 21.72 15.82 -6.12
N LEU A 386 20.61 16.54 -6.35
CA LEU A 386 20.51 18.00 -6.09
C LEU A 386 20.70 18.35 -4.61
N ALA A 387 20.15 17.54 -3.69
CA ALA A 387 20.32 17.71 -2.25
C ALA A 387 21.77 17.42 -1.76
N GLY A 388 22.58 16.73 -2.57
CA GLY A 388 24.01 16.52 -2.32
C GLY A 388 24.48 15.06 -2.23
N LEU A 389 23.61 14.08 -2.50
CA LEU A 389 24.00 12.66 -2.57
C LEU A 389 24.77 12.39 -3.87
N LYS A 390 26.11 12.46 -3.81
CA LYS A 390 26.99 12.37 -4.98
C LYS A 390 27.28 10.94 -5.43
N ASP A 391 27.36 10.01 -4.48
CA ASP A 391 27.63 8.61 -4.75
C ASP A 391 26.77 7.74 -3.83
N ALA A 392 25.72 7.15 -4.42
CA ALA A 392 24.79 6.26 -3.73
C ALA A 392 25.38 4.87 -3.46
N ILE A 393 26.40 4.43 -4.22
CA ILE A 393 27.07 3.15 -4.00
C ILE A 393 27.99 3.29 -2.79
N ALA A 394 28.78 4.37 -2.73
CA ALA A 394 29.59 4.67 -1.54
C ALA A 394 28.73 4.86 -0.28
N ALA A 395 27.55 5.48 -0.41
CA ALA A 395 26.61 5.58 0.71
C ALA A 395 26.12 4.20 1.20
N GLU A 396 25.75 3.30 0.29
CA GLU A 396 25.35 1.92 0.64
C GLU A 396 26.53 1.12 1.24
N ASP A 397 27.75 1.28 0.72
CA ASP A 397 28.99 0.69 1.29
C ASP A 397 29.31 1.21 2.71
N GLU A 398 28.92 2.45 3.05
CA GLU A 398 28.98 3.02 4.40
C GLU A 398 27.79 2.62 5.30
N GLY A 399 26.90 1.78 4.78
CA GLY A 399 25.74 1.21 5.46
C GLY A 399 24.48 2.08 5.44
N LEU A 400 24.40 3.12 4.59
CA LEU A 400 23.23 3.98 4.45
C LEU A 400 22.21 3.35 3.49
N GLU A 401 21.63 2.24 3.92
CA GLU A 401 20.80 1.38 3.08
C GLU A 401 19.40 1.93 2.76
N HIS A 402 18.94 3.00 3.43
CA HIS A 402 17.54 3.42 3.39
C HIS A 402 17.31 4.90 3.12
N VAL A 403 16.33 5.19 2.25
CA VAL A 403 15.70 6.51 2.12
C VAL A 403 14.37 6.47 2.88
N ARG A 404 14.31 7.23 3.96
CA ARG A 404 13.15 7.44 4.82
C ARG A 404 12.34 8.64 4.33
N PHE A 405 11.04 8.59 4.54
CA PHE A 405 10.06 9.62 4.21
C PHE A 405 9.19 9.90 5.42
N GLU A 406 8.93 11.17 5.67
CA GLU A 406 7.94 11.64 6.65
C GLU A 406 6.89 12.50 5.93
N SER A 407 5.66 12.46 6.41
CA SER A 407 4.56 13.28 5.91
C SER A 407 4.13 14.35 6.92
N LEU A 408 3.36 15.34 6.44
CA LEU A 408 2.72 16.35 7.27
C LEU A 408 1.71 15.76 8.28
N ASP A 409 1.09 14.62 8.01
CA ASP A 409 0.25 13.89 8.97
C ASP A 409 1.05 12.97 9.92
N GLY A 410 2.39 13.03 9.88
CA GLY A 410 3.27 12.29 10.78
C GLY A 410 3.36 10.79 10.50
N MET A 411 3.04 10.36 9.28
CA MET A 411 3.31 9.00 8.81
C MET A 411 4.77 8.89 8.37
N LYS A 412 5.46 7.85 8.87
CA LYS A 412 6.84 7.49 8.50
C LYS A 412 6.86 6.20 7.67
N SER A 413 7.68 6.15 6.63
CA SER A 413 7.97 4.91 5.86
C SER A 413 9.31 5.05 5.13
N SER A 414 9.89 3.95 4.65
CA SER A 414 11.16 3.95 3.92
C SER A 414 11.16 3.01 2.72
N ILE A 415 12.08 3.27 1.79
CA ILE A 415 12.53 2.33 0.77
C ILE A 415 14.05 2.15 0.89
N ARG A 416 14.60 1.13 0.23
CA ARG A 416 16.06 1.00 0.11
C ARG A 416 16.63 2.07 -0.82
N ILE A 417 17.89 2.44 -0.59
CA ILE A 417 18.63 3.40 -1.43
C ILE A 417 18.76 2.90 -2.87
N ASP A 418 18.97 1.60 -3.09
CA ASP A 418 19.05 1.00 -4.43
C ASP A 418 17.80 1.31 -5.27
N LYS A 419 16.60 1.16 -4.70
CA LYS A 419 15.32 1.49 -5.35
C LYS A 419 15.14 3.00 -5.55
N ALA A 420 15.61 3.83 -4.62
CA ALA A 420 15.52 5.29 -4.73
C ALA A 420 16.44 5.85 -5.82
N MET A 421 17.66 5.31 -5.92
CA MET A 421 18.76 5.82 -6.76
C MET A 421 19.00 5.03 -8.05
N ASN A 422 18.23 3.96 -8.31
CA ASN A 422 18.34 3.14 -9.52
C ASN A 422 18.36 4.04 -10.78
N PRO A 423 19.40 3.97 -11.64
CA PRO A 423 19.51 4.82 -12.83
C PRO A 423 18.45 4.52 -13.90
N TYR A 424 17.81 3.36 -13.82
CA TYR A 424 16.63 2.96 -14.62
C TYR A 424 15.33 2.99 -13.78
N GLY A 425 15.39 3.53 -12.57
CA GLY A 425 14.30 3.54 -11.60
C GLY A 425 13.33 4.70 -11.78
N ASP A 426 12.05 4.40 -11.60
CA ASP A 426 10.92 5.31 -11.81
C ASP A 426 10.35 5.89 -10.50
N CYS A 427 11.15 5.97 -9.45
CA CYS A 427 10.77 6.63 -8.20
C CYS A 427 10.72 8.15 -8.41
N ILE A 428 9.60 8.80 -8.06
CA ILE A 428 9.41 10.24 -8.25
C ILE A 428 8.83 10.91 -7.01
N LEU A 429 9.13 12.20 -6.86
CA LEU A 429 8.32 13.14 -6.07
C LEU A 429 7.28 13.75 -7.02
N ALA A 430 6.08 13.18 -6.99
CA ALA A 430 4.96 13.59 -7.82
C ALA A 430 4.28 14.83 -7.24
N TYR A 431 3.94 15.78 -8.10
CA TYR A 431 3.13 16.96 -7.81
C TYR A 431 1.90 17.07 -8.74
N GLU A 432 1.74 16.10 -9.66
CA GLU A 432 0.59 15.93 -10.54
C GLU A 432 0.07 14.49 -10.55
N MET A 433 -1.23 14.34 -10.83
CA MET A 433 -1.95 13.09 -11.03
C MET A 433 -2.90 13.25 -12.22
N ASN A 434 -2.80 12.34 -13.18
CA ASN A 434 -3.56 12.31 -14.43
C ASN A 434 -3.43 13.58 -15.30
N GLY A 435 -2.37 14.38 -15.09
CA GLY A 435 -2.08 15.63 -15.82
C GLY A 435 -2.47 16.90 -15.07
N GLU A 436 -3.23 16.78 -13.99
CA GLU A 436 -3.65 17.88 -13.12
C GLU A 436 -2.85 17.90 -11.82
N PRO A 437 -2.83 19.02 -11.06
CA PRO A 437 -2.28 19.05 -9.71
C PRO A 437 -2.87 17.94 -8.82
N LEU A 438 -2.06 17.41 -7.91
CA LEU A 438 -2.54 16.38 -6.96
C LEU A 438 -3.83 16.83 -6.24
N PRO A 439 -4.86 15.98 -6.12
CA PRO A 439 -5.93 16.20 -5.15
C PRO A 439 -5.41 16.09 -3.71
N ARG A 440 -6.06 16.80 -2.76
CA ARG A 440 -5.69 16.77 -1.34
C ARG A 440 -5.66 15.35 -0.76
N ASP A 441 -6.67 14.52 -1.05
CA ASP A 441 -6.75 13.13 -0.60
C ASP A 441 -5.57 12.25 -1.06
N HIS A 442 -4.94 12.63 -2.18
CA HIS A 442 -3.88 11.88 -2.84
C HIS A 442 -2.48 12.48 -2.64
N GLY A 443 -2.33 13.51 -1.80
CA GLY A 443 -1.03 13.96 -1.31
C GLY A 443 -0.58 15.35 -1.74
N PHE A 444 -1.49 16.24 -2.13
CA PHE A 444 -1.15 17.63 -2.48
C PHE A 444 -0.34 18.35 -1.37
N PRO A 445 0.76 19.06 -1.69
CA PRO A 445 1.25 19.37 -3.03
C PRO A 445 2.28 18.37 -3.58
N VAL A 446 2.88 17.51 -2.74
CA VAL A 446 3.88 16.52 -3.15
C VAL A 446 3.68 15.16 -2.45
N ARG A 447 3.75 14.08 -3.23
CA ARG A 447 3.83 12.70 -2.73
C ARG A 447 5.05 11.96 -3.29
N VAL A 448 5.50 10.93 -2.60
CA VAL A 448 6.35 9.89 -3.20
C VAL A 448 5.50 8.96 -4.04
N ILE A 449 6.00 8.58 -5.22
CA ILE A 449 5.56 7.43 -5.99
C ILE A 449 6.75 6.47 -6.16
N VAL A 450 6.54 5.22 -5.77
CA VAL A 450 7.49 4.11 -5.80
C VAL A 450 6.85 2.96 -6.59
N PRO A 451 7.02 2.93 -7.93
CA PRO A 451 6.30 1.98 -8.77
C PRO A 451 6.59 0.52 -8.43
N GLY A 452 5.54 -0.30 -8.43
CA GLY A 452 5.59 -1.72 -8.10
C GLY A 452 5.72 -2.04 -6.60
N TYR A 453 5.76 -1.05 -5.71
CA TYR A 453 5.75 -1.27 -4.25
C TYR A 453 4.32 -1.17 -3.69
N SER A 454 4.11 -1.75 -2.50
CA SER A 454 2.85 -1.62 -1.75
C SER A 454 2.53 -0.14 -1.49
N ALA A 455 1.25 0.24 -1.59
CA ALA A 455 0.84 1.65 -1.57
C ALA A 455 1.27 2.42 -0.30
N VAL A 456 1.47 1.73 0.83
CA VAL A 456 2.01 2.32 2.07
C VAL A 456 3.36 3.00 1.88
N ARG A 457 4.21 2.50 0.96
CA ARG A 457 5.55 3.05 0.66
C ARG A 457 5.49 4.31 -0.23
N ASN A 458 4.30 4.70 -0.70
CA ASN A 458 4.08 5.85 -1.58
C ASN A 458 3.57 7.02 -0.72
N VAL A 459 4.42 7.51 0.20
CA VAL A 459 4.05 8.50 1.23
C VAL A 459 3.47 9.77 0.62
N LYS A 460 2.37 10.26 1.19
CA LYS A 460 1.65 11.47 0.76
C LYS A 460 2.08 12.68 1.59
N TRP A 461 1.84 13.90 1.10
CA TRP A 461 2.04 15.13 1.86
C TRP A 461 3.47 15.23 2.43
N VAL A 462 4.48 14.95 1.61
CA VAL A 462 5.86 14.68 2.08
C VAL A 462 6.45 15.92 2.75
N SER A 463 6.89 15.82 4.00
CA SER A 463 7.55 16.90 4.73
C SER A 463 9.07 16.72 4.76
N LYS A 464 9.54 15.47 4.97
CA LYS A 464 10.97 15.13 5.07
C LYS A 464 11.33 13.93 4.20
N VAL A 465 12.53 13.97 3.63
CA VAL A 465 13.26 12.84 3.04
C VAL A 465 14.60 12.74 3.79
N GLN A 466 14.97 11.57 4.29
CA GLN A 466 16.21 11.37 5.05
C GLN A 466 16.96 10.15 4.52
N LEU A 467 18.27 10.25 4.35
CA LEU A 467 19.15 9.10 4.12
C LEU A 467 19.61 8.55 5.47
N SER A 468 19.46 7.24 5.68
CA SER A 468 19.73 6.61 6.98
C SER A 468 20.15 5.14 6.85
N LYS A 469 20.81 4.62 7.90
CA LYS A 469 21.26 3.21 7.96
C LYS A 469 20.15 2.19 8.20
N ALA A 470 19.02 2.60 8.74
CA ALA A 470 17.92 1.71 9.11
C ALA A 470 16.59 2.10 8.45
N GLU A 471 15.65 1.16 8.40
CA GLU A 471 14.27 1.43 8.00
C GLU A 471 13.66 2.58 8.81
N ALA A 472 12.63 3.23 8.27
CA ALA A 472 11.87 4.22 9.03
C ALA A 472 11.25 3.59 10.28
N GLU A 473 11.30 4.31 11.40
CA GLU A 473 10.71 3.85 12.64
C GLU A 473 9.17 3.93 12.63
N GLY A 474 8.55 3.23 13.58
CA GLY A 474 7.11 3.31 13.83
C GLY A 474 6.25 2.22 13.15
N PRO A 475 4.92 2.31 13.30
CA PRO A 475 3.99 1.19 13.12
C PRO A 475 3.82 0.71 11.69
N TRP A 476 4.06 1.59 10.70
CA TRP A 476 3.74 1.33 9.30
C TRP A 476 4.91 0.77 8.50
N GLN A 477 6.11 0.76 9.08
CA GLN A 477 7.32 0.17 8.50
C GLN A 477 7.82 -0.97 9.41
N ARG A 478 8.55 -0.66 10.49
CA ARG A 478 9.14 -1.68 11.38
C ARG A 478 8.12 -2.39 12.27
N GLY A 479 7.02 -1.72 12.65
CA GLY A 479 5.97 -2.33 13.49
C GLY A 479 5.16 -3.44 12.81
N LEU A 480 4.14 -3.94 13.50
CA LEU A 480 3.34 -5.11 13.06
C LEU A 480 2.57 -4.89 11.74
N ASN A 481 2.20 -3.65 11.40
CA ASN A 481 1.44 -3.39 10.19
C ASN A 481 2.30 -3.58 8.94
N TYR A 482 1.67 -3.99 7.84
CA TYR A 482 2.36 -4.19 6.56
C TYR A 482 3.51 -5.21 6.65
N LYS A 483 3.36 -6.25 7.46
CA LYS A 483 4.17 -7.48 7.41
C LYS A 483 3.28 -8.68 7.06
N THR A 484 3.84 -9.70 6.42
CA THR A 484 3.14 -10.94 6.09
C THR A 484 3.54 -12.01 7.09
N LEU A 485 2.59 -12.47 7.90
CA LEU A 485 2.82 -13.48 8.94
C LEU A 485 2.35 -14.87 8.45
N PRO A 486 2.99 -15.97 8.90
CA PRO A 486 2.51 -17.33 8.61
C PRO A 486 1.10 -17.57 9.17
N PRO A 487 0.22 -18.33 8.50
CA PRO A 487 -1.14 -18.60 8.99
C PRO A 487 -1.23 -19.32 10.36
N SER A 488 -0.14 -19.95 10.80
CA SER A 488 -0.02 -20.56 12.14
C SER A 488 0.12 -19.53 13.26
N VAL A 489 0.45 -18.29 12.94
CA VAL A 489 0.53 -17.17 13.89
C VAL A 489 -0.87 -16.59 14.06
N THR A 490 -1.47 -16.78 15.23
CA THR A 490 -2.79 -16.24 15.57
C THR A 490 -2.76 -15.14 16.64
N ASP A 491 -1.62 -14.94 17.29
CA ASP A 491 -1.32 -13.82 18.19
C ASP A 491 0.06 -13.27 17.79
N ALA A 492 0.21 -11.95 17.76
CA ALA A 492 1.44 -11.27 17.39
C ALA A 492 2.44 -11.14 18.54
N LYS A 493 2.00 -11.33 19.79
CA LYS A 493 2.84 -11.14 21.01
C LYS A 493 4.06 -12.06 21.08
N SER A 494 4.04 -13.20 20.39
CA SER A 494 5.11 -14.21 20.42
C SER A 494 6.10 -14.12 19.25
N ILE A 495 5.98 -13.09 18.40
CA ILE A 495 6.83 -12.91 17.23
C ILE A 495 7.93 -11.88 17.53
N ASP A 496 9.16 -12.20 17.15
CA ASP A 496 10.18 -11.19 16.90
C ASP A 496 9.78 -10.37 15.64
N ILE A 497 9.12 -9.24 15.85
CA ILE A 497 8.65 -8.35 14.77
C ILE A 497 9.83 -7.77 13.98
N ASP A 498 10.99 -7.55 14.60
CA ASP A 498 12.16 -7.00 13.91
C ASP A 498 12.80 -8.02 12.95
N SER A 499 12.72 -9.32 13.26
CA SER A 499 13.12 -10.39 12.32
C SER A 499 12.23 -10.50 11.08
N MET A 500 11.01 -9.95 11.11
CA MET A 500 10.04 -10.09 10.03
C MET A 500 10.20 -8.97 8.98
N PRO A 501 10.32 -9.30 7.68
CA PRO A 501 10.53 -8.29 6.65
C PRO A 501 9.29 -7.42 6.44
N SER A 502 9.52 -6.11 6.37
CA SER A 502 8.55 -5.11 5.95
C SER A 502 8.04 -5.41 4.53
N MET A 503 6.72 -5.32 4.30
CA MET A 503 6.14 -5.52 2.97
C MET A 503 6.56 -4.38 2.03
N MET A 504 7.39 -4.72 1.04
CA MET A 504 7.88 -3.76 0.05
C MET A 504 7.19 -3.95 -1.30
N ILE A 505 7.36 -5.11 -1.93
CA ILE A 505 6.84 -5.42 -3.27
C ILE A 505 5.51 -6.18 -3.15
N GLY A 506 4.51 -5.77 -3.93
CA GLY A 506 3.24 -6.50 -4.01
C GLY A 506 3.37 -7.86 -4.71
N SER A 507 2.62 -8.86 -4.24
CA SER A 507 2.44 -10.16 -4.92
C SER A 507 1.66 -10.01 -6.23
N VAL A 508 1.46 -11.11 -6.95
CA VAL A 508 0.47 -11.15 -8.04
C VAL A 508 -0.95 -11.25 -7.46
N PHE A 509 -1.87 -10.45 -7.97
CA PHE A 509 -3.28 -10.42 -7.61
C PHE A 509 -4.15 -10.31 -8.87
N SER A 510 -5.38 -10.78 -8.78
CA SER A 510 -6.42 -10.52 -9.77
C SER A 510 -7.80 -10.47 -9.11
N GLY A 511 -8.78 -9.96 -9.86
CA GLY A 511 -10.18 -9.91 -9.46
C GLY A 511 -11.09 -9.89 -10.68
N ILE A 512 -12.23 -10.59 -10.60
CA ILE A 512 -13.30 -10.55 -11.60
C ILE A 512 -14.23 -9.40 -11.21
N THR A 513 -14.57 -8.53 -12.15
CA THR A 513 -15.42 -7.34 -11.94
C THR A 513 -16.72 -7.38 -12.74
N SER A 514 -16.80 -8.26 -13.73
CA SER A 514 -18.07 -8.59 -14.38
C SER A 514 -18.11 -10.05 -14.84
N ALA A 515 -19.30 -10.62 -14.85
CA ALA A 515 -19.62 -11.90 -15.47
C ALA A 515 -20.99 -11.80 -16.14
N GLU A 516 -21.01 -11.71 -17.47
CA GLU A 516 -22.20 -11.56 -18.29
C GLU A 516 -22.52 -12.87 -19.02
N VAL A 517 -23.77 -13.34 -18.93
CA VAL A 517 -24.27 -14.48 -19.71
C VAL A 517 -24.86 -14.02 -21.04
N SER A 518 -24.67 -14.79 -22.11
CA SER A 518 -25.02 -14.37 -23.48
C SER A 518 -26.52 -14.20 -23.76
N LYS A 519 -27.42 -14.73 -22.92
CA LYS A 519 -28.88 -14.53 -23.02
C LYS A 519 -29.36 -13.49 -22.00
N LYS A 520 -29.95 -12.39 -22.47
CA LYS A 520 -30.72 -11.45 -21.64
C LYS A 520 -32.17 -11.93 -21.51
N GLY A 521 -32.64 -12.13 -20.28
CA GLY A 521 -34.05 -12.44 -19.96
C GLY A 521 -34.20 -13.55 -18.92
N ARG A 522 -35.42 -13.73 -18.38
CA ARG A 522 -35.78 -14.77 -17.38
C ARG A 522 -35.83 -16.21 -17.95
N ALA A 523 -35.08 -16.50 -19.01
CA ALA A 523 -34.92 -17.86 -19.49
C ALA A 523 -34.01 -18.61 -18.50
N LEU A 524 -34.62 -19.44 -17.64
CA LEU A 524 -33.88 -20.34 -16.77
C LEU A 524 -33.02 -21.28 -17.63
N TYR A 525 -31.73 -21.34 -17.34
CA TYR A 525 -30.83 -22.32 -17.97
C TYR A 525 -31.19 -23.72 -17.48
N ASN A 526 -31.32 -24.67 -18.38
CA ASN A 526 -31.54 -26.07 -18.02
C ASN A 526 -30.21 -26.73 -17.63
N ALA A 527 -30.28 -27.77 -16.79
CA ALA A 527 -29.12 -28.60 -16.52
C ALA A 527 -28.64 -29.26 -17.83
N GLY A 528 -27.39 -29.02 -18.21
CA GLY A 528 -26.81 -29.46 -19.48
C GLY A 528 -26.76 -28.39 -20.59
N ASP A 529 -27.33 -27.19 -20.39
CA ASP A 529 -27.18 -26.08 -21.33
C ASP A 529 -25.72 -25.61 -21.41
N ASN A 530 -25.19 -25.49 -22.63
CA ASN A 530 -23.91 -24.81 -22.89
C ASN A 530 -24.13 -23.29 -22.86
N VAL A 531 -23.64 -22.63 -21.79
CA VAL A 531 -23.78 -21.19 -21.59
C VAL A 531 -22.45 -20.48 -21.83
N MET A 532 -22.44 -19.53 -22.77
CA MET A 532 -21.29 -18.63 -22.94
C MET A 532 -21.33 -17.54 -21.87
N VAL A 533 -20.31 -17.52 -21.02
CA VAL A 533 -20.07 -16.48 -20.00
C VAL A 533 -18.90 -15.61 -20.45
N LYS A 534 -19.14 -14.31 -20.56
CA LYS A 534 -18.12 -13.29 -20.77
C LYS A 534 -17.76 -12.70 -19.41
N ALA A 535 -16.56 -13.01 -18.92
CA ALA A 535 -16.02 -12.41 -17.71
C ALA A 535 -15.01 -11.30 -18.05
N SER A 536 -14.91 -10.28 -17.18
CA SER A 536 -13.84 -9.29 -17.20
C SER A 536 -13.29 -9.05 -15.79
N GLY A 537 -12.10 -8.48 -15.72
CA GLY A 537 -11.40 -8.26 -14.46
C GLY A 537 -10.08 -7.55 -14.66
N TRP A 538 -9.30 -7.47 -13.59
CA TRP A 538 -7.98 -6.87 -13.53
C TRP A 538 -6.94 -7.89 -13.04
N ALA A 539 -5.67 -7.70 -13.38
CA ALA A 539 -4.57 -8.51 -12.85
C ALA A 539 -3.31 -7.66 -12.67
N TRP A 540 -2.70 -7.68 -11.49
CA TRP A 540 -1.54 -6.85 -11.18
C TRP A 540 -0.43 -7.64 -10.51
N ALA A 541 0.81 -7.21 -10.69
CA ALA A 541 1.94 -7.70 -9.92
C ALA A 541 2.91 -6.56 -9.58
N GLY A 542 3.38 -6.53 -8.34
CA GLY A 542 4.42 -5.59 -7.92
C GLY A 542 5.77 -5.84 -8.60
N GLY A 543 6.73 -4.96 -8.34
CA GLY A 543 8.13 -5.13 -8.76
C GLY A 543 8.38 -5.07 -10.28
N GLY A 544 7.43 -4.57 -11.08
CA GLY A 544 7.63 -4.35 -12.52
C GLY A 544 7.39 -5.60 -13.38
N ARG A 545 6.75 -6.62 -12.80
CA ARG A 545 6.53 -7.93 -13.42
C ARG A 545 5.28 -7.90 -14.30
N ASN A 546 5.44 -8.13 -15.60
CA ASN A 546 4.30 -8.24 -16.52
C ASN A 546 3.36 -9.40 -16.14
N ILE A 547 2.06 -9.18 -16.30
CA ILE A 547 1.09 -10.27 -16.37
C ILE A 547 1.18 -10.90 -17.75
N VAL A 548 1.70 -12.12 -17.82
CA VAL A 548 1.89 -12.87 -19.09
C VAL A 548 0.72 -13.79 -19.43
N ARG A 549 -0.15 -14.07 -18.46
CA ARG A 549 -1.35 -14.90 -18.64
C ARG A 549 -2.34 -14.66 -17.50
N VAL A 550 -3.63 -14.70 -17.81
CA VAL A 550 -4.74 -14.77 -16.84
C VAL A 550 -5.59 -15.96 -17.24
N ASP A 551 -5.82 -16.89 -16.32
CA ASP A 551 -6.65 -18.07 -16.56
C ASP A 551 -7.94 -17.97 -15.75
N LEU A 552 -9.07 -18.26 -16.39
CA LEU A 552 -10.43 -18.20 -15.84
C LEU A 552 -11.03 -19.60 -15.75
N THR A 553 -11.86 -19.84 -14.73
CA THR A 553 -12.58 -21.10 -14.53
C THR A 553 -14.05 -20.85 -14.18
N GLY A 554 -14.94 -21.66 -14.74
CA GLY A 554 -16.37 -21.70 -14.40
C GLY A 554 -16.77 -22.91 -13.54
N ASP A 555 -15.85 -23.84 -13.27
CA ASP A 555 -16.14 -25.17 -12.70
C ASP A 555 -15.39 -25.45 -11.39
N LYS A 556 -14.99 -24.38 -10.69
CA LYS A 556 -14.19 -24.39 -9.45
C LYS A 556 -12.76 -24.93 -9.66
N GLY A 557 -12.16 -24.62 -10.81
CA GLY A 557 -10.74 -24.87 -11.09
C GLY A 557 -10.40 -26.24 -11.68
N LYS A 558 -11.39 -26.99 -12.16
CA LYS A 558 -11.16 -28.28 -12.84
C LYS A 558 -10.70 -28.06 -14.28
N THR A 559 -11.28 -27.07 -14.97
CA THR A 559 -10.86 -26.63 -16.30
C THR A 559 -10.64 -25.12 -16.33
N TRP A 560 -9.82 -24.68 -17.28
CA TRP A 560 -9.32 -23.32 -17.37
C TRP A 560 -9.33 -22.83 -18.82
N ALA A 561 -9.77 -21.60 -19.02
CA ALA A 561 -9.67 -20.87 -20.29
C ALA A 561 -8.81 -19.62 -20.08
N THR A 562 -7.81 -19.42 -20.94
CA THR A 562 -6.96 -18.22 -20.88
C THR A 562 -7.73 -17.00 -21.41
N ALA A 563 -7.65 -15.88 -20.71
CA ALA A 563 -8.30 -14.62 -21.05
C ALA A 563 -7.44 -13.71 -21.93
N ASP A 564 -8.09 -12.89 -22.75
CA ASP A 564 -7.43 -11.87 -23.56
C ASP A 564 -7.00 -10.66 -22.70
N ILE A 565 -5.70 -10.38 -22.63
CA ILE A 565 -5.15 -9.19 -21.97
C ILE A 565 -5.25 -8.00 -22.94
N LYS A 566 -6.19 -7.08 -22.69
CA LYS A 566 -6.55 -5.99 -23.61
C LYS A 566 -5.71 -4.71 -23.48
N GLN A 567 -5.25 -4.41 -22.27
CA GLN A 567 -4.51 -3.19 -21.92
C GLN A 567 -3.32 -3.60 -21.02
N GLY A 568 -2.30 -2.74 -20.91
CA GLY A 568 -1.13 -2.99 -20.07
C GLY A 568 -0.12 -4.03 -20.60
N ASN A 569 -0.45 -4.80 -21.65
CA ASN A 569 0.45 -5.78 -22.26
C ASN A 569 1.58 -5.16 -23.10
N ASP A 570 1.46 -3.87 -23.44
CA ASP A 570 2.48 -3.06 -24.11
C ASP A 570 3.53 -2.47 -23.14
N GLN A 571 3.34 -2.64 -21.82
CA GLN A 571 4.30 -2.21 -20.81
C GLN A 571 5.64 -2.94 -20.94
N LYS A 572 6.73 -2.17 -20.86
CA LYS A 572 8.10 -2.70 -20.99
C LYS A 572 8.43 -3.68 -19.87
N TYR A 573 9.18 -4.73 -20.22
CA TYR A 573 9.62 -5.73 -19.26
C TYR A 573 10.47 -5.13 -18.14
N GLY A 574 10.15 -5.47 -16.89
CA GLY A 574 10.80 -4.93 -15.69
C GLY A 574 10.27 -3.57 -15.25
N THR A 575 9.39 -2.94 -16.03
CA THR A 575 8.70 -1.69 -15.69
C THR A 575 7.19 -1.78 -15.97
N ALA A 576 6.60 -2.97 -15.84
CA ALA A 576 5.15 -3.15 -15.85
C ALA A 576 4.59 -2.79 -14.47
N TRP A 577 4.14 -1.54 -14.34
CA TRP A 577 3.75 -0.94 -13.08
C TRP A 577 2.22 -0.90 -12.88
N ALA A 578 1.45 -1.01 -13.96
CA ALA A 578 -0.02 -0.98 -13.97
C ALA A 578 -0.66 -2.35 -14.28
N TRP A 579 -1.93 -2.51 -13.87
CA TRP A 579 -2.73 -3.75 -13.97
C TRP A 579 -3.25 -4.07 -15.39
#